data_AF-A0A535H0L9-F1
#
_entry.id   AF-A0A535H0L9-F1
#
_cell.length_a   1.000
_cell.length_b   1.000
_cell.length_c   1.000
_cell.angle_alpha   90.00
_cell.angle_beta   90.00
_cell.angle_gamma   90.00
#
_symmetry.space_group_name_H-M   'P 1'
#
loop_
_entity.id
_entity.type
_entity.pdbx_description
1 polymer ?
#
loop_
_entity_poly.entity_id
_entity_poly.type
_entity_poly.pdbx_seq_one_letter_code
_entity_poly.pdbx_strand_id
1 'polypeptide(L)'
;MKADVAVIGTGLSALAAARTIQQSGRQVVLVWPGLSSLYFLFATVDVIGYPTATATEPVADPAEAVARLIAREPTHPYARAGMDAVQAGTGLMLEWFREAGLAWEGALNRNFLLPTATGTPKPCCLAPTSMTAGDLSRPEPIVLCGFTGHQDFAAEFAASNLKRQWGAADVSAVRVTAPGYGPDRL
;
A
#
# COMPACT_ATOMS: atom_id res chain seq x y z
N MET A 1 4.34 15.90 31.90
CA MET A 1 3.21 15.41 31.07
C MET A 1 2.56 14.24 31.79
N LYS A 2 1.23 14.15 31.86
CA LYS A 2 0.51 13.03 32.50
C LYS A 2 -0.29 12.32 31.40
N ALA A 3 -0.13 11.00 31.28
CA ALA A 3 -0.87 10.17 30.34
C ALA A 3 -1.43 8.95 31.09
N ASP A 4 -2.57 8.44 30.64
CA ASP A 4 -3.16 7.20 31.15
C ASP A 4 -2.42 5.98 30.60
N VAL A 5 -1.99 6.06 29.32
CA VAL A 5 -1.28 4.98 28.63
C VAL A 5 -0.12 5.54 27.81
N ALA A 6 1.03 4.86 27.88
CA ALA A 6 2.14 5.06 26.97
C ALA A 6 2.21 3.90 25.97
N VAL A 7 2.21 4.22 24.67
CA VAL A 7 2.44 3.27 23.58
C VAL A 7 3.85 3.49 23.05
N ILE A 8 4.68 2.45 23.03
CA ILE A 8 6.05 2.52 22.53
C ILE A 8 6.14 1.72 21.23
N GLY A 9 6.45 2.39 20.12
CA GLY A 9 6.57 1.74 18.81
C GLY A 9 6.32 2.69 17.65
N THR A 10 6.77 2.27 16.46
CA THR A 10 6.75 3.10 15.24
C THR A 10 5.98 2.45 14.07
N GLY A 11 5.27 1.35 14.34
CA GLY A 11 4.50 0.60 13.33
C GLY A 11 3.00 0.92 13.35
N LEU A 12 2.27 0.34 12.39
CA LEU A 12 0.81 0.47 12.28
C LEU A 12 0.08 -0.02 13.54
N SER A 13 0.57 -1.06 14.22
CA SER A 13 -0.02 -1.54 15.47
C SER A 13 0.05 -0.49 16.60
N ALA A 14 1.15 0.25 16.70
CA ALA A 14 1.33 1.32 17.68
C ALA A 14 0.41 2.51 17.36
N LEU A 15 0.32 2.89 16.08
CA LEU A 15 -0.62 3.92 15.61
C LEU A 15 -2.07 3.52 15.90
N ALA A 16 -2.45 2.28 15.58
CA ALA A 16 -3.78 1.77 15.80
C ALA A 16 -4.13 1.69 17.29
N ALA A 17 -3.21 1.19 18.12
CA ALA A 17 -3.40 1.16 19.56
C ALA A 17 -3.57 2.57 20.14
N ALA A 18 -2.72 3.51 19.75
CA ALA A 18 -2.80 4.89 20.22
C ALA A 18 -4.13 5.55 19.80
N ARG A 19 -4.56 5.37 18.54
CA ARG A 19 -5.84 5.90 18.06
C ARG A 19 -7.04 5.30 18.79
N THR A 20 -7.05 3.99 19.01
CA THR A 20 -8.10 3.30 19.77
C THR A 20 -8.17 3.80 21.23
N ILE A 21 -7.02 3.97 21.89
CA ILE A 21 -6.99 4.52 23.26
C ILE A 21 -7.53 5.95 23.28
N GLN A 22 -7.13 6.77 22.31
CA GLN A 22 -7.62 8.15 22.17
C GLN A 22 -9.15 8.19 21.97
N GLN A 23 -9.70 7.34 21.09
CA GLN A 23 -11.15 7.23 20.85
C GLN A 23 -11.92 6.78 22.09
N SER A 24 -11.27 6.08 23.03
CA SER A 24 -11.87 5.74 24.33
C SER A 24 -11.93 6.90 25.34
N GLY A 25 -11.47 8.11 24.95
CA GLY A 25 -11.43 9.31 25.80
C GLY A 25 -10.23 9.38 26.76
N ARG A 26 -9.27 8.46 26.63
CA ARG A 26 -8.07 8.38 27.49
C ARG A 26 -6.92 9.21 26.94
N GLN A 27 -6.09 9.73 27.85
CA GLN A 27 -4.85 10.42 27.51
C GLN A 27 -3.79 9.39 27.12
N VAL A 28 -3.32 9.45 25.88
CA VAL A 28 -2.29 8.55 25.34
C VAL A 28 -1.05 9.33 24.93
N VAL A 29 0.12 8.80 25.23
CA VAL A 29 1.39 9.24 24.62
C VAL A 29 1.93 8.14 23.71
N LEU A 30 2.25 8.50 22.47
CA LEU A 30 2.96 7.64 21.54
C LEU A 30 4.45 8.02 21.57
N VAL A 31 5.30 7.09 22.00
CA VAL A 31 6.75 7.24 22.02
C VAL A 31 7.29 6.68 20.70
N TRP A 32 7.74 7.59 19.84
CA TRP A 32 8.19 7.29 18.48
C TRP A 32 9.70 7.58 18.32
N PRO A 33 10.58 6.59 18.54
CA PRO A 33 12.03 6.80 18.61
C PRO A 33 12.73 7.15 17.28
N GLY A 34 12.04 7.13 16.13
CA GLY A 34 12.65 7.51 14.85
C GLY A 34 11.93 6.95 13.63
N LEU A 35 12.59 6.96 12.48
CA LEU A 35 12.03 6.43 11.23
C LEU A 35 11.54 4.99 11.40
N SER A 36 10.44 4.66 10.74
CA SER A 36 9.84 3.32 10.76
C SER A 36 9.87 2.69 9.39
N SER A 37 9.66 1.37 9.34
CA SER A 37 9.54 0.66 8.05
C SER A 37 8.44 1.23 7.16
N LEU A 38 7.44 1.93 7.72
CA LEU A 38 6.38 2.59 6.96
C LEU A 38 6.91 3.61 5.94
N TYR A 39 8.11 4.15 6.14
CA TYR A 39 8.77 5.03 5.17
C TYR A 39 9.20 4.31 3.88
N PHE A 40 9.44 2.99 3.94
CA PHE A 40 9.94 2.20 2.81
C PHE A 40 8.86 1.31 2.19
N LEU A 41 7.65 1.32 2.75
CA LEU A 41 6.55 0.55 2.20
C LEU A 41 5.96 1.24 0.97
N PHE A 42 5.51 0.42 0.02
CA PHE A 42 4.63 0.87 -1.04
C PHE A 42 3.37 1.44 -0.37
N ALA A 43 3.06 2.71 -0.61
CA ALA A 43 2.07 3.49 0.15
C ALA A 43 0.61 3.07 -0.12
N THR A 44 0.31 1.79 0.08
CA THR A 44 -0.99 1.14 -0.08
C THR A 44 -1.30 0.26 1.14
N VAL A 45 -2.54 -0.20 1.25
CA VAL A 45 -2.92 -1.22 2.22
C VAL A 45 -3.24 -2.50 1.47
N ASP A 46 -2.58 -3.58 1.85
CA ASP A 46 -2.71 -4.89 1.21
C ASP A 46 -3.43 -5.87 2.14
N VAL A 47 -4.11 -6.84 1.53
CA VAL A 47 -4.72 -7.96 2.26
C VAL A 47 -4.12 -9.27 1.75
N ILE A 48 -4.58 -9.77 0.60
CA ILE A 48 -3.94 -10.89 -0.09
C ILE A 48 -3.80 -10.51 -1.56
N GLY A 49 -2.57 -10.57 -2.04
CA GLY A 49 -2.23 -10.22 -3.43
C GLY A 49 -1.93 -11.41 -4.31
N TYR A 50 -1.31 -12.45 -3.76
CA TYR A 50 -1.03 -13.70 -4.46
C TYR A 50 -1.39 -14.87 -3.55
N PRO A 51 -2.02 -15.94 -4.07
CA PRO A 51 -2.52 -17.04 -3.23
C PRO A 51 -1.40 -17.88 -2.61
N THR A 52 -0.19 -17.87 -3.19
CA THR A 52 1.01 -18.55 -2.67
C THR A 52 2.26 -17.73 -3.00
N ALA A 53 3.39 -18.06 -2.38
CA ALA A 53 4.67 -17.41 -2.65
C ALA A 53 5.22 -17.65 -4.07
N THR A 54 4.70 -18.66 -4.78
CA THR A 54 5.11 -19.03 -6.15
C THR A 54 4.07 -18.68 -7.21
N ALA A 55 2.91 -18.15 -6.81
CA ALA A 55 1.86 -17.80 -7.74
C ALA A 55 2.25 -16.56 -8.56
N THR A 56 1.97 -16.61 -9.86
CA THR A 56 2.19 -15.50 -10.79
C THR A 56 0.90 -14.73 -11.09
N GLU A 57 -0.26 -15.35 -10.84
CA GLU A 57 -1.55 -14.72 -11.06
C GLU A 57 -1.96 -13.89 -9.84
N PRO A 58 -2.25 -12.59 -10.02
CA PRO A 58 -2.69 -11.74 -8.93
C PRO A 58 -4.13 -12.08 -8.51
N VAL A 59 -4.40 -11.99 -7.22
CA VAL A 59 -5.74 -12.08 -6.65
C VAL A 59 -6.54 -10.85 -7.07
N ALA A 60 -7.69 -11.08 -7.73
CA ALA A 60 -8.64 -10.03 -8.08
C ALA A 60 -9.54 -9.66 -6.89
N ASP A 61 -10.11 -10.63 -6.18
CA ASP A 61 -11.00 -10.44 -5.02
C ASP A 61 -10.31 -10.91 -3.72
N PRO A 62 -9.82 -9.98 -2.88
CA PRO A 62 -9.23 -10.29 -1.59
C PRO A 62 -10.14 -11.08 -0.64
N ALA A 63 -11.41 -10.73 -0.50
CA ALA A 63 -12.33 -11.37 0.43
C ALA A 63 -12.49 -12.85 0.10
N GLU A 64 -12.72 -13.15 -1.18
CA GLU A 64 -12.87 -14.52 -1.66
C GLU A 64 -11.57 -15.31 -1.48
N ALA A 65 -10.42 -14.69 -1.78
CA ALA A 65 -9.13 -15.34 -1.63
C ALA A 65 -8.76 -15.61 -0.16
N VAL A 66 -9.05 -14.69 0.76
CA VAL A 66 -8.87 -14.93 2.20
C VAL A 66 -9.79 -16.06 2.68
N ALA A 67 -11.06 -16.08 2.27
CA ALA A 67 -11.98 -17.15 2.65
C ALA A 67 -11.47 -18.53 2.20
N ARG A 68 -10.99 -18.65 0.96
CA ARG A 68 -10.34 -19.87 0.47
C ARG A 68 -9.08 -20.24 1.25
N LEU A 69 -8.24 -19.25 1.58
CA LEU A 69 -7.02 -19.48 2.34
C LEU A 69 -7.32 -20.00 3.75
N ILE A 70 -8.33 -19.44 4.43
CA ILE A 70 -8.76 -19.90 5.75
C ILE A 70 -9.25 -21.35 5.69
N ALA A 71 -10.07 -21.70 4.68
CA ALA A 71 -10.57 -23.05 4.51
C ALA A 71 -9.45 -24.08 4.25
N ARG A 72 -8.42 -23.68 3.51
CA ARG A 72 -7.26 -24.52 3.18
C ARG A 72 -6.25 -24.62 4.32
N GLU A 73 -6.00 -23.51 5.01
CA GLU A 73 -4.95 -23.34 6.02
C GLU A 73 -5.55 -22.80 7.34
N PRO A 74 -6.22 -23.65 8.15
CA PRO A 74 -6.93 -23.20 9.35
C PRO A 74 -6.04 -22.60 10.46
N THR A 75 -4.72 -22.77 10.36
CA THR A 75 -3.74 -22.20 11.28
C THR A 75 -3.17 -20.85 10.81
N HIS A 76 -3.55 -20.39 9.62
CA HIS A 76 -3.10 -19.12 9.06
C HIS A 76 -3.56 -17.94 9.93
N PRO A 77 -2.78 -16.83 10.04
CA PRO A 77 -3.21 -15.65 10.80
C PRO A 77 -4.59 -15.11 10.43
N TYR A 78 -4.98 -15.18 9.15
CA TYR A 78 -6.34 -14.83 8.73
C TYR A 78 -7.42 -15.74 9.31
N ALA A 79 -7.15 -17.03 9.52
CA ALA A 79 -8.11 -17.94 10.15
C ALA A 79 -8.33 -17.58 11.63
N ARG A 80 -7.26 -17.13 12.29
CA ARG A 80 -7.32 -16.65 13.68
C ARG A 80 -8.03 -15.29 13.80
N ALA A 81 -7.82 -14.39 12.84
CA ALA A 81 -8.45 -13.07 12.83
C ALA A 81 -9.93 -13.14 12.44
N GLY A 82 -10.27 -14.00 11.47
CA GLY A 82 -11.59 -14.08 10.86
C GLY A 82 -11.84 -12.99 9.82
N MET A 83 -12.79 -13.22 8.92
CA MET A 83 -13.15 -12.26 7.87
C MET A 83 -13.70 -10.96 8.44
N ASP A 84 -14.45 -11.02 9.53
CA ASP A 84 -15.03 -9.83 10.18
C ASP A 84 -13.94 -8.85 10.64
N ALA A 85 -12.81 -9.35 11.15
CA ALA A 85 -11.69 -8.50 11.56
C ALA A 85 -10.99 -7.87 10.35
N VAL A 86 -10.87 -8.59 9.23
CA VAL A 86 -10.29 -8.07 7.98
C VAL A 86 -11.19 -6.97 7.40
N GLN A 87 -12.50 -7.18 7.42
CA GLN A 87 -13.48 -6.18 6.97
C GLN A 87 -13.52 -4.96 7.88
N ALA A 88 -13.55 -5.15 9.19
CA ALA A 88 -13.49 -4.06 10.15
C ALA A 88 -12.18 -3.26 10.02
N GLY A 89 -11.04 -3.94 9.87
CA GLY A 89 -9.72 -3.32 9.74
C GLY A 89 -9.60 -2.47 8.47
N THR A 90 -10.04 -2.97 7.32
CA THR A 90 -10.01 -2.19 6.06
C THR A 90 -10.94 -0.98 6.10
N GLY A 91 -12.15 -1.13 6.66
CA GLY A 91 -13.08 -0.01 6.85
C GLY A 91 -12.54 1.07 7.78
N LEU A 92 -11.95 0.66 8.90
CA LEU A 92 -11.35 1.57 9.89
C LEU A 92 -10.14 2.33 9.32
N MET A 93 -9.33 1.71 8.46
CA MET A 93 -8.24 2.42 7.77
C MET A 93 -8.77 3.52 6.84
N LEU A 94 -9.81 3.24 6.04
CA LEU A 94 -10.44 4.26 5.19
C LEU A 94 -11.04 5.40 6.01
N GLU A 95 -11.67 5.08 7.14
CA GLU A 95 -12.20 6.08 8.07
C GLU A 95 -11.08 7.00 8.59
N TRP A 96 -9.99 6.42 9.08
CA TRP A 96 -8.87 7.19 9.63
C TRP A 96 -8.17 8.04 8.57
N PHE A 97 -8.00 7.54 7.35
CA PHE A 97 -7.45 8.33 6.25
C PHE A 97 -8.35 9.51 5.91
N ARG A 98 -9.67 9.30 5.85
CA ARG A 98 -10.64 10.39 5.62
C ARG A 98 -10.58 11.44 6.73
N GLU A 99 -10.51 11.03 7.99
CA GLU A 99 -10.38 11.95 9.13
C GLU A 99 -9.08 12.75 9.09
N ALA A 100 -8.00 12.16 8.56
CA ALA A 100 -6.73 12.83 8.32
C ALA A 100 -6.72 13.71 7.05
N GLY A 101 -7.83 13.81 6.31
CA GLY A 101 -7.94 14.57 5.08
C GLY A 101 -7.25 13.90 3.87
N LEU A 102 -6.98 12.60 3.95
CA LEU A 102 -6.35 11.82 2.88
C LEU A 102 -7.43 11.10 2.06
N ALA A 103 -7.42 11.30 0.74
CA ALA A 103 -8.32 10.61 -0.17
C ALA A 103 -7.76 9.22 -0.54
N TRP A 104 -8.49 8.18 -0.12
CA TRP A 104 -8.16 6.77 -0.36
C TRP A 104 -9.39 6.02 -0.84
N GLU A 105 -9.17 5.02 -1.68
CA GLU A 105 -10.19 4.21 -2.32
C GLU A 105 -9.84 2.72 -2.24
N GLY A 106 -10.84 1.88 -2.45
CA GLY A 106 -10.70 0.43 -2.48
C GLY A 106 -11.71 -0.29 -1.60
N ALA A 107 -11.76 -1.61 -1.75
CA ALA A 107 -12.64 -2.47 -0.98
C ALA A 107 -12.13 -3.92 -1.03
N LEU A 108 -12.62 -4.76 -0.14
CA LEU A 108 -12.20 -6.17 -0.06
C LEU A 108 -12.63 -7.04 -1.24
N ASN A 109 -13.57 -6.58 -2.08
CA ASN A 109 -14.03 -7.33 -3.25
C ASN A 109 -13.18 -7.09 -4.51
N ARG A 110 -12.20 -6.17 -4.45
CA ARG A 110 -11.36 -5.85 -5.60
C ARG A 110 -10.00 -5.31 -5.17
N ASN A 111 -8.93 -5.97 -5.59
CA ASN A 111 -7.60 -5.38 -5.63
C ASN A 111 -7.47 -4.44 -6.84
N PHE A 112 -6.79 -3.31 -6.63
CA PHE A 112 -6.08 -2.62 -7.71
C PHE A 112 -4.84 -3.42 -8.07
N LEU A 113 -4.38 -3.29 -9.32
CA LEU A 113 -3.08 -3.82 -9.72
C LEU A 113 -2.17 -2.64 -10.08
N LEU A 114 -1.26 -2.25 -9.19
CA LEU A 114 -0.42 -1.07 -9.37
C LEU A 114 1.02 -1.45 -9.71
N PRO A 115 1.74 -0.67 -10.53
CA PRO A 115 3.16 -0.92 -10.80
C PRO A 115 4.02 -0.54 -9.59
N THR A 116 4.97 -1.41 -9.22
CA THR A 116 6.00 -1.09 -8.23
C THR A 116 7.10 -0.21 -8.84
N ALA A 117 7.96 0.35 -7.97
CA ALA A 117 9.15 1.09 -8.40
C ALA A 117 10.15 0.25 -9.22
N THR A 118 10.07 -1.08 -9.14
CA THR A 118 10.88 -2.00 -9.96
C THR A 118 10.15 -2.47 -11.21
N GLY A 119 8.94 -1.97 -11.48
CA GLY A 119 8.18 -2.32 -12.66
C GLY A 119 7.52 -3.69 -12.59
N THR A 120 7.05 -4.11 -11.42
CA THR A 120 6.29 -5.35 -11.25
C THR A 120 4.83 -5.05 -10.91
N PRO A 121 3.87 -5.87 -11.36
CA PRO A 121 2.47 -5.76 -10.92
C PRO A 121 2.33 -6.11 -9.45
N LYS A 122 1.70 -5.22 -8.68
CA LYS A 122 1.45 -5.40 -7.27
C LYS A 122 -0.04 -5.21 -6.94
N PRO A 123 -0.73 -6.27 -6.49
CA PRO A 123 -2.08 -6.16 -5.97
C PRO A 123 -2.11 -5.34 -4.69
N CYS A 124 -3.09 -4.45 -4.59
CA CYS A 124 -3.30 -3.55 -3.46
C CYS A 124 -4.80 -3.45 -3.17
N CYS A 125 -5.23 -3.60 -1.91
CA CYS A 125 -6.65 -3.57 -1.56
C CYS A 125 -7.17 -2.12 -1.42
N LEU A 126 -6.40 -1.28 -0.73
CA LEU A 126 -6.69 0.16 -0.61
C LEU A 126 -5.50 0.96 -1.13
N ALA A 127 -5.77 2.04 -1.85
CA ALA A 127 -4.75 2.92 -2.39
C ALA A 127 -5.19 4.39 -2.28
N PRO A 128 -4.24 5.34 -2.22
CA PRO A 128 -4.55 6.76 -2.42
C PRO A 128 -5.26 6.96 -3.76
N THR A 129 -6.28 7.83 -3.80
CA THR A 129 -7.02 8.14 -5.03
C THR A 129 -6.08 8.60 -6.16
N SER A 130 -4.99 9.30 -5.83
CA SER A 130 -4.00 9.74 -6.82
C SER A 130 -3.23 8.59 -7.50
N MET A 131 -3.21 7.39 -6.89
CA MET A 131 -2.53 6.22 -7.43
C MET A 131 -3.45 5.32 -8.26
N THR A 132 -4.78 5.38 -8.08
CA THR A 132 -5.73 4.45 -8.74
C THR A 132 -5.78 4.61 -10.25
N ALA A 133 -5.40 5.78 -10.77
CA ALA A 133 -5.23 6.01 -12.20
C ALA A 133 -4.10 5.16 -12.82
N GLY A 134 -3.16 4.66 -12.00
CA GLY A 134 -2.08 3.76 -12.41
C GLY A 134 -2.44 2.27 -12.41
N ASP A 135 -3.72 1.92 -12.26
CA ASP A 135 -4.17 0.52 -12.28
C ASP A 135 -3.92 -0.13 -13.64
N LEU A 136 -3.10 -1.18 -13.65
CA LEU A 136 -2.66 -1.95 -14.81
C LEU A 136 -3.76 -2.76 -15.49
N SER A 137 -4.94 -2.86 -14.89
CA SER A 137 -6.14 -3.44 -15.53
C SER A 137 -6.80 -2.48 -16.52
N ARG A 138 -6.40 -1.21 -16.51
CA ARG A 138 -6.92 -0.20 -17.42
C ARG A 138 -6.26 -0.28 -18.79
N PRO A 139 -6.96 0.11 -19.87
CA PRO A 139 -6.43 0.02 -21.24
C PRO A 139 -5.53 1.21 -21.63
N GLU A 140 -5.49 2.29 -20.85
CA GLU A 140 -4.72 3.47 -21.23
C GLU A 140 -3.20 3.23 -21.16
N PRO A 141 -2.41 3.89 -22.02
CA PRO A 141 -0.95 3.86 -21.94
C PRO A 141 -0.44 4.39 -20.59
N ILE A 142 0.64 3.78 -20.10
CA ILE A 142 1.26 4.12 -18.82
C ILE A 142 2.60 4.79 -19.08
N VAL A 143 2.80 5.95 -18.46
CA VAL A 143 4.09 6.65 -18.49
C VAL A 143 4.68 6.68 -17.09
N LEU A 144 5.83 6.04 -16.90
CA LEU A 144 6.59 6.15 -15.66
C LEU A 144 7.49 7.39 -15.72
N CYS A 145 7.29 8.32 -14.80
CA CYS A 145 8.00 9.59 -14.77
C CYS A 145 9.11 9.57 -13.71
N GLY A 146 10.36 9.57 -14.15
CA GLY A 146 11.53 9.80 -13.29
C GLY A 146 11.90 11.28 -13.21
N PHE A 147 12.67 11.65 -12.19
CA PHE A 147 13.20 13.02 -12.06
C PHE A 147 14.70 13.06 -12.36
N THR A 148 15.13 14.04 -13.15
CA THR A 148 16.56 14.25 -13.44
C THR A 148 17.34 14.43 -12.14
N GLY A 149 18.36 13.61 -11.93
CA GLY A 149 19.21 13.62 -10.73
C GLY A 149 18.68 12.77 -9.56
N HIS A 150 17.40 12.42 -9.52
CA HIS A 150 16.88 11.55 -8.48
C HIS A 150 17.30 10.09 -8.74
N GLN A 151 18.15 9.54 -7.87
CA GLN A 151 18.76 8.23 -8.06
C GLN A 151 17.90 7.06 -7.57
N ASP A 152 16.92 7.32 -6.70
CA ASP A 152 16.14 6.24 -6.06
C ASP A 152 15.03 5.68 -6.95
N PHE A 153 14.79 6.26 -8.12
CA PHE A 153 13.81 5.74 -9.08
C PHE A 153 14.31 5.76 -10.54
N ALA A 154 14.63 4.57 -11.05
CA ALA A 154 15.01 4.35 -12.44
C ALA A 154 13.77 4.04 -13.31
N ALA A 155 13.07 5.08 -13.77
CA ALA A 155 11.83 4.94 -14.51
C ALA A 155 11.96 4.08 -15.78
N GLU A 156 13.08 4.18 -16.52
CA GLU A 156 13.29 3.39 -17.74
C GLU A 156 13.45 1.89 -17.43
N PHE A 157 14.10 1.56 -16.31
CA PHE A 157 14.22 0.18 -15.86
C PHE A 157 12.86 -0.38 -15.45
N ALA A 158 12.10 0.39 -14.65
CA ALA A 158 10.75 0.00 -14.24
C ALA A 158 9.83 -0.20 -15.44
N ALA A 159 9.88 0.69 -16.44
CA ALA A 159 9.06 0.57 -17.65
C ALA A 159 9.45 -0.67 -18.47
N SER A 160 10.75 -0.91 -18.64
CA SER A 160 11.27 -2.09 -19.34
C SER A 160 10.86 -3.40 -18.65
N ASN A 161 10.92 -3.44 -17.32
CA ASN A 161 10.51 -4.61 -16.57
C ASN A 161 8.99 -4.82 -16.63
N LEU A 162 8.21 -3.75 -16.51
CA LEU A 162 6.75 -3.82 -16.57
C LEU A 162 6.26 -4.32 -17.92
N LYS A 163 6.84 -3.85 -19.03
CA LYS A 163 6.56 -4.39 -20.37
C LYS A 163 6.78 -5.90 -20.47
N ARG A 164 7.85 -6.38 -19.86
CA ARG A 164 8.23 -7.80 -19.89
C ARG A 164 7.28 -8.67 -19.08
N GLN A 165 6.83 -8.17 -17.93
CA GLN A 165 6.01 -8.94 -16.99
C GLN A 165 4.50 -8.77 -17.25
N TRP A 166 4.08 -7.65 -17.82
CA TRP A 166 2.69 -7.25 -17.95
C TRP A 166 2.42 -6.60 -19.32
N GLY A 167 2.59 -7.40 -20.37
CA GLY A 167 2.54 -6.96 -21.78
C GLY A 167 1.18 -6.47 -22.31
N ALA A 168 0.18 -6.29 -21.44
CA ALA A 168 -1.14 -5.80 -21.82
C ALA A 168 -1.20 -4.26 -21.98
N ALA A 169 -0.31 -3.52 -21.32
CA ALA A 169 -0.28 -2.06 -21.35
C ALA A 169 0.82 -1.52 -22.26
N ASP A 170 0.54 -0.45 -23.00
CA ASP A 170 1.59 0.34 -23.65
C ASP A 170 2.30 1.17 -22.59
N VAL A 171 3.51 0.75 -22.20
CA VAL A 171 4.29 1.40 -21.14
C VAL A 171 5.40 2.25 -21.75
N SER A 172 5.72 3.38 -21.15
CA SER A 172 6.92 4.17 -21.51
C SER A 172 7.51 4.82 -20.27
N ALA A 173 8.67 5.43 -20.43
CA ALA A 173 9.31 6.20 -19.37
C ALA A 173 9.78 7.55 -19.90
N VAL A 174 9.72 8.55 -19.04
CA VAL A 174 10.27 9.89 -19.29
C VAL A 174 11.07 10.34 -18.08
N ARG A 175 12.05 11.21 -18.30
CA ARG A 175 12.66 12.01 -17.22
C ARG A 175 12.25 13.45 -17.34
N VAL A 176 11.86 14.03 -16.22
CA VAL A 176 11.54 15.45 -16.11
C VAL A 176 12.49 16.12 -15.13
N THR A 177 12.81 17.38 -15.39
CA THR A 177 13.54 18.20 -14.43
C THR A 177 12.54 18.92 -13.55
N ALA A 178 12.59 18.66 -12.23
CA ALA A 178 11.72 19.35 -11.29
C ALA A 178 12.08 20.85 -11.24
N PRO A 179 11.08 21.76 -11.17
CA PRO A 179 11.36 23.18 -10.99
C PRO A 179 12.25 23.45 -9.77
N GLY A 180 13.34 24.18 -9.95
CA GLY A 180 14.29 24.51 -8.88
C GLY A 180 15.34 23.44 -8.55
N TYR A 181 15.38 22.33 -9.30
CA TYR A 181 16.39 21.28 -9.18
C TYR A 181 17.34 21.30 -10.38
N GLY A 182 18.61 21.65 -10.12
CA GLY A 182 19.71 21.53 -11.07
C GLY A 182 20.53 20.26 -10.80
N PRO A 183 21.29 19.76 -11.80
CA PRO A 183 22.16 18.59 -11.63
C PRO A 183 23.23 18.78 -10.54
N ASP A 184 23.50 20.01 -10.12
CA ASP A 184 24.55 20.38 -9.17
C ASP A 184 24.10 20.36 -7.70
N ARG A 185 22.85 19.97 -7.41
CA ARG A 185 22.22 20.04 -6.07
C ARG A 185 21.93 18.67 -5.43
N LEU A 186 22.61 17.62 -5.88
CA LEU A 186 22.52 16.26 -5.33
C LEU A 186 23.86 15.80 -4.77
#